data_AF-K9JT65-F1
#
_entry.id   AF-K9JT65-F1
#
_cell.length_a   1.000
_cell.length_b   1.000
_cell.length_c   1.000
_cell.angle_alpha   90.00
_cell.angle_beta   90.00
_cell.angle_gamma   90.00
#
_symmetry.space_group_name_H-M   'P 1'
#
loop_
_entity.id
_entity.type
_entity.pdbx_description
1 polymer ?
#
loop_
_entity_poly.entity_id
_entity_poly.type
_entity_poly.pdbx_seq_one_letter_code
_entity_poly.pdbx_strand_id
1 'polypeptide(L)' 'GHTLVWHKNVPEWVNNFTGDSAAFEAMFKSHIQTIVGRYKGRVKSWDVVNE' A
#
# COMPACT_ATOMS: atom_id res chain seq x y z
N GLY A 1 -8.49 -9.72 -0.07
CA GLY A 1 -7.55 -9.08 0.86
C GLY A 1 -8.02 -7.67 1.05
N HIS A 2 -8.10 -7.19 2.28
CA HIS A 2 -8.69 -5.91 2.62
C HIS A 2 -7.79 -5.24 3.67
N THR A 3 -7.18 -4.09 3.41
CA THR A 3 -7.06 -3.29 2.17
C THR A 3 -5.58 -2.89 2.00
N LEU A 4 -5.16 -2.49 0.81
CA LEU A 4 -3.77 -2.07 0.57
C LEU A 4 -3.53 -0.58 0.91
N VAL A 5 -4.54 0.27 0.69
CA VAL A 5 -4.51 1.70 0.97
C VAL A 5 -5.82 2.12 1.62
N TRP A 6 -5.74 2.83 2.75
CA TRP A 6 -6.88 3.41 3.47
C TRP A 6 -6.42 4.58 4.34
N HIS A 7 -7.34 5.49 4.66
CA HIS A 7 -7.09 6.62 5.55
C HIS A 7 -7.10 6.23 7.04
N LYS A 8 -7.61 5.05 7.41
CA LYS A 8 -7.55 4.55 8.80
C LYS A 8 -6.38 3.59 8.97
N ASN A 9 -5.78 3.60 10.17
CA ASN A 9 -4.64 2.75 10.55
C ASN A 9 -3.40 2.96 9.67
N VAL A 10 -3.12 4.22 9.34
CA VAL A 10 -1.94 4.60 8.55
C VAL A 10 -0.67 4.40 9.39
N PRO A 11 0.30 3.60 8.93
CA PRO A 11 1.52 3.37 9.67
C PRO A 11 2.41 4.62 9.70
N GLU A 12 3.23 4.75 10.74
CA GLU A 12 4.04 5.96 10.99
C GLU A 12 4.97 6.31 9.83
N TRP A 13 5.50 5.33 9.08
CA TRP A 13 6.38 5.59 7.93
C TRP A 13 5.68 6.33 6.77
N VAL A 14 4.35 6.20 6.64
CA VAL A 14 3.56 7.00 5.68
C VAL A 14 3.38 8.41 6.23
N ASN A 15 2.96 8.52 7.50
CA ASN A 15 2.66 9.83 8.12
C ASN A 15 3.91 10.71 8.24
N ASN A 16 5.07 10.10 8.45
CA ASN A 16 6.34 10.79 8.62
C ASN A 16 7.14 10.88 7.32
N PHE A 17 6.54 10.54 6.17
CA PHE A 17 7.25 10.61 4.91
C PHE A 17 7.62 12.05 4.54
N THR A 18 8.86 12.23 4.12
CA THR A 18 9.36 13.48 3.55
C THR A 18 9.91 13.20 2.16
N GLY A 19 9.40 13.89 1.15
CA GLY A 19 9.82 13.74 -0.24
C GLY A 19 8.84 14.40 -1.19
N ASP A 20 9.11 14.31 -2.49
CA ASP A 20 8.19 14.78 -3.51
C ASP A 20 7.10 13.74 -3.84
N SER A 21 6.14 14.15 -4.67
CA SER A 21 5.03 13.29 -5.08
C SER A 21 5.50 12.03 -5.82
N ALA A 22 6.61 12.11 -6.56
CA ALA A 22 7.15 10.97 -7.30
C ALA A 22 7.74 9.91 -6.36
N ALA A 23 8.46 10.35 -5.33
CA ALA A 23 9.00 9.48 -4.29
C ALA A 23 7.87 8.84 -3.44
N PHE A 24 6.80 9.60 -3.16
CA PHE A 24 5.61 9.06 -2.49
C PHE A 24 4.92 7.97 -3.33
N GLU A 25 4.74 8.21 -4.63
CA GLU A 25 4.17 7.21 -5.55
C GLU A 25 5.03 5.94 -5.62
N ALA A 26 6.35 6.09 -5.75
CA ALA A 26 7.28 4.96 -5.80
C ALA A 26 7.23 4.12 -4.52
N MET A 27 7.12 4.77 -3.36
CA MET A 27 6.98 4.09 -2.07
C MET A 27 5.69 3.27 -2.00
N PHE A 28 4.54 3.85 -2.36
CA PHE A 28 3.27 3.13 -2.37
C PHE A 28 3.25 1.99 -3.39
N LYS A 29 3.85 2.18 -4.56
CA LYS A 29 4.02 1.12 -5.57
C LYS A 29 4.81 -0.06 -5.00
N SER A 30 5.90 0.21 -4.29
CA SER A 30 6.71 -0.82 -3.63
C SER A 30 5.93 -1.56 -2.54
N HIS A 31 5.18 -0.84 -1.69
CA HIS A 31 4.31 -1.42 -0.65
C HIS A 31 3.28 -2.37 -1.25
N ILE A 32 2.54 -1.90 -2.27
CA ILE A 32 1.52 -2.68 -2.98
C ILE A 32 2.17 -3.94 -3.59
N GLN A 33 3.20 -3.79 -4.40
CA GLN A 33 3.87 -4.90 -5.08
C GLN A 33 4.42 -5.95 -4.10
N THR A 34 4.98 -5.50 -2.98
CA THR A 34 5.49 -6.39 -1.93
C THR A 34 4.36 -7.23 -1.33
N ILE A 35 3.23 -6.63 -0.98
CA ILE A 35 2.11 -7.35 -0.37
C ILE A 35 1.41 -8.28 -1.37
N VAL A 36 1.03 -7.79 -2.55
CA VAL A 36 0.37 -8.65 -3.56
C VAL A 36 1.30 -9.76 -4.04
N GLY A 37 2.61 -9.50 -4.15
CA GLY A 37 3.62 -10.51 -4.47
C GLY A 37 3.69 -11.61 -3.40
N ARG A 38 3.76 -11.24 -2.13
CA ARG A 38 3.79 -12.18 -0.98
C ARG A 38 2.57 -13.11 -0.93
N TYR A 39 1.40 -12.61 -1.34
CA TYR A 39 0.14 -13.36 -1.30
C TYR A 39 -0.33 -13.87 -2.67
N LYS A 40 0.53 -13.85 -3.69
CA LYS A 40 0.21 -14.36 -5.02
C LYS A 40 -0.29 -15.80 -4.96
N GLY A 41 -1.43 -16.07 -5.61
CA GLY A 41 -2.07 -17.39 -5.62
C GLY A 41 -2.80 -17.78 -4.33
N ARG A 42 -2.68 -16.99 -3.25
CA ARG A 42 -3.34 -17.25 -1.95
C ARG A 42 -4.58 -16.39 -1.74
N VAL A 43 -4.60 -15.20 -2.34
CA VAL A 43 -5.72 -14.26 -2.24
C VAL A 43 -6.34 -14.08 -3.62
N LYS A 44 -7.65 -14.33 -3.73
CA LYS A 44 -8.39 -14.30 -5.01
C LYS A 44 -8.70 -12.89 -5.52
N SER A 45 -8.89 -11.93 -4.63
CA SER A 45 -9.23 -10.53 -4.94
C SER A 45 -8.73 -9.59 -3.84
N TRP A 46 -8.54 -8.31 -4.18
CA TRP A 46 -8.06 -7.28 -3.26
C TRP A 46 -8.89 -6.01 -3.35
N ASP A 47 -9.16 -5.41 -2.18
CA ASP A 47 -9.52 -4.00 -2.09
C ASP A 47 -8.22 -3.21 -2.15
N VAL A 48 -7.94 -2.63 -3.31
CA VAL A 48 -6.67 -1.94 -3.59
C VAL A 48 -6.66 -0.57 -2.89
N VAL A 49 -7.75 0.16 -3.01
CA VAL A 49 -8.02 1.39 -2.27
C VAL A 49 -9.35 1.20 -1.58
N ASN A 50 -9.39 1.50 -0.29
CA ASN A 50 -10.62 1.55 0.48
C ASN A 50 -10.80 2.98 0.96
N GLU A 51 -11.98 3.54 0.70
CA GLU A 51 -12.43 4.88 1.16
C GLU A 51 -11.32 5.95 1.10
#